data_AF-Q2JK01-F1
#
_entry.id   AF-Q2JK01-F1
#
_cell.length_a   1.000
_cell.length_b   1.000
_cell.length_c   1.000
_cell.angle_alpha   90.00
_cell.angle_beta   90.00
_cell.angle_gamma   90.00
#
_symmetry.space_group_name_H-M   'P 1'
#
loop_
_entity.id
_entity.type
_entity.pdbx_description
1 polymer ?
#
loop_
_entity_poly.entity_id
_entity_poly.type
_entity_poly.pdbx_seq_one_letter_code
_entity_poly.pdbx_strand_id
1 'polypeptide(L)'
;MNGLRILLMLMLSSVLVLLCGCSGGGGSTPSAEEEPNPDPTTGFVPENPGEDPSPDMIPVDELDRLFPNLPPDPGEAGKQTLEGIDADGDGVRDDVQRWIYRRYPNDELKRKAMLRYAKALQASIVNVDRDSRDQVRARVLDGFRAERCARLAFGGVDQFDLIDEVAEAVREVQFQMLNTQERVIADLTVDAKFSGQVVGAEEWTCTDPIR
;
A
#
# COMPACT_ATOMS: atom_id res chain seq x y z
N MET A 1 16.86 66.25 -8.17
CA MET A 1 15.50 65.97 -7.67
C MET A 1 14.64 65.52 -8.83
N ASN A 2 14.32 64.22 -8.82
CA ASN A 2 13.05 63.58 -9.15
C ASN A 2 12.29 64.10 -10.40
N GLY A 3 12.39 63.36 -11.51
CA GLY A 3 11.52 63.64 -12.66
C GLY A 3 11.55 62.67 -13.84
N LEU A 4 12.10 61.45 -13.71
CA LEU A 4 12.22 60.55 -14.89
C LEU A 4 12.08 59.05 -14.60
N ARG A 5 11.32 58.65 -13.57
CA ARG A 5 11.05 57.22 -13.31
C ARG A 5 9.57 56.89 -13.08
N ILE A 6 8.67 57.77 -13.48
CA ILE A 6 7.22 57.56 -13.43
C ILE A 6 6.66 57.71 -14.85
N LEU A 7 7.06 56.80 -15.75
CA LEU A 7 6.39 56.63 -17.05
C LEU A 7 6.69 55.24 -17.67
N LEU A 8 6.71 54.19 -16.84
CA LEU A 8 6.81 52.82 -17.35
C LEU A 8 6.21 51.80 -16.38
N MET A 9 5.00 52.04 -15.87
CA MET A 9 4.16 51.00 -15.27
C MET A 9 2.73 51.51 -15.15
N LEU A 10 1.94 51.38 -16.23
CA LEU A 10 0.52 51.06 -16.20
C LEU A 10 -0.07 51.08 -17.62
N MET A 11 -0.90 50.08 -17.89
CA MET A 11 -1.80 49.89 -19.03
C MET A 11 -1.24 49.22 -20.29
N LEU A 12 -1.45 47.90 -20.40
CA LEU A 12 -2.41 47.26 -21.31
C LEU A 12 -2.34 45.74 -21.01
N SER A 13 -3.39 45.12 -20.44
CA SER A 13 -4.51 44.51 -21.18
C SER A 13 -4.00 43.43 -22.18
N SER A 14 -4.38 42.16 -22.18
CA SER A 14 -5.66 41.56 -21.81
C SER A 14 -5.51 40.04 -21.82
N VAL A 15 -6.30 39.39 -20.96
CA VAL A 15 -7.03 38.14 -21.20
C VAL A 15 -7.12 37.77 -22.69
N LEU A 16 -6.61 36.60 -23.05
CA LEU A 16 -7.10 35.84 -24.20
C LEU A 16 -7.13 34.35 -23.88
N VAL A 17 -8.35 33.89 -23.64
CA VAL A 17 -8.79 32.50 -23.71
C VAL A 17 -8.54 31.99 -25.14
N LEU A 18 -7.84 30.88 -25.29
CA LEU A 18 -7.75 30.14 -26.56
C LEU A 18 -8.25 28.70 -26.35
N LEU A 19 -9.56 28.56 -26.57
CA LEU A 19 -10.20 27.33 -27.02
C LEU A 19 -10.01 27.24 -28.54
N CYS A 20 -9.43 26.14 -29.01
CA CYS A 20 -9.50 25.56 -30.37
C CYS A 20 -8.63 24.30 -30.29
N GLY A 21 -9.00 23.10 -30.73
CA GLY A 21 -10.09 22.61 -31.55
C GLY A 21 -9.66 21.22 -32.01
N CYS A 22 -10.57 20.25 -32.02
CA CYS A 22 -10.30 18.92 -32.59
C CYS A 22 -9.96 19.08 -34.07
N SER A 23 -8.77 18.64 -34.49
CA SER A 23 -8.41 18.51 -35.90
C SER A 23 -8.18 17.03 -36.20
N GLY A 24 -9.14 16.46 -36.93
CA GLY A 24 -9.02 15.14 -37.53
C GLY A 24 -8.04 15.19 -38.70
N GLY A 25 -7.10 14.24 -38.72
CA GLY A 25 -6.22 13.96 -39.85
C GLY A 25 -6.31 12.49 -40.19
N GLY A 26 -7.07 12.16 -41.22
CA GLY A 26 -7.00 10.86 -41.87
C GLY A 26 -5.71 10.76 -42.68
N GLY A 27 -4.95 9.70 -42.43
CA GLY A 27 -3.78 9.33 -43.21
C GLY A 27 -3.83 7.84 -43.48
N SER A 28 -4.17 7.49 -44.72
CA SER A 28 -4.16 6.14 -45.24
C SER A 28 -2.73 5.59 -45.28
N THR A 29 -2.47 4.45 -44.66
CA THR A 29 -1.30 3.61 -44.95
C THR A 29 -1.74 2.32 -45.65
N PRO A 30 -0.98 1.86 -46.67
CA PRO A 30 -1.32 0.72 -47.49
C PRO A 30 -0.93 -0.62 -46.85
N SER A 31 -1.74 -1.63 -47.20
CA SER A 31 -1.46 -3.06 -47.34
C SER A 31 -0.60 -3.77 -46.29
N ALA A 32 -1.34 -4.52 -45.46
CA ALA A 32 -1.05 -5.85 -44.93
C ALA A 32 0.15 -6.60 -45.52
N GLU A 33 1.10 -6.91 -44.65
CA GLU A 33 1.76 -8.22 -44.63
C GLU A 33 1.16 -8.98 -43.45
N GLU A 34 0.55 -10.13 -43.76
CA GLU A 34 -0.25 -10.98 -42.88
C GLU A 34 0.71 -11.91 -42.11
N GLU A 35 0.95 -11.62 -40.83
CA GLU A 35 1.61 -12.58 -39.93
C GLU A 35 0.64 -13.71 -39.56
N PRO A 36 1.11 -14.97 -39.47
CA PRO A 36 0.24 -16.13 -39.25
C PRO A 36 -0.38 -16.11 -37.84
N ASN A 37 -1.71 -16.14 -37.81
CA ASN A 37 -2.54 -16.27 -36.60
C ASN A 37 -2.10 -17.49 -35.75
N PRO A 38 -1.79 -17.34 -34.45
CA PRO A 38 -1.65 -18.48 -33.56
C PRO A 38 -3.02 -19.13 -33.32
N ASP A 39 -3.02 -20.46 -33.45
CA ASP A 39 -4.13 -21.39 -33.27
C ASP A 39 -4.88 -21.20 -31.93
N PRO A 40 -6.22 -21.01 -31.92
CA PRO A 40 -7.01 -20.77 -30.72
C PRO A 40 -7.27 -22.03 -29.87
N THR A 41 -6.54 -23.12 -30.08
CA THR A 41 -6.81 -24.42 -29.43
C THR A 41 -5.75 -24.91 -28.45
N THR A 42 -4.86 -24.04 -27.95
CA THR A 42 -4.07 -24.38 -26.74
C THR A 42 -4.90 -24.08 -25.50
N GLY A 43 -5.45 -25.14 -24.91
CA GLY A 43 -6.31 -25.09 -23.74
C GLY A 43 -5.74 -24.22 -22.62
N PHE A 44 -6.57 -23.28 -22.17
CA PHE A 44 -6.45 -22.68 -20.85
C PHE A 44 -6.64 -23.81 -19.84
N VAL A 45 -5.54 -24.40 -19.37
CA VAL A 45 -5.56 -25.15 -18.12
C VAL A 45 -5.84 -24.09 -17.06
N PRO A 46 -6.98 -24.13 -16.35
CA PRO A 46 -7.13 -23.26 -15.20
C PRO A 46 -6.05 -23.68 -14.22
N GLU A 47 -5.04 -22.83 -14.04
CA GLU A 47 -4.12 -22.96 -12.94
C GLU A 47 -4.97 -23.02 -11.67
N ASN A 48 -4.89 -24.16 -11.00
CA ASN A 48 -5.61 -24.43 -9.77
C ASN A 48 -5.17 -23.36 -8.75
N PRO A 49 -6.08 -22.61 -8.10
CA PRO A 49 -5.73 -21.55 -7.15
C PRO A 49 -5.35 -22.18 -5.79
N GLY A 50 -4.30 -23.00 -5.81
CA GLY A 50 -3.77 -23.73 -4.68
C GLY A 50 -2.24 -23.77 -4.74
N GLU A 51 -1.64 -22.82 -4.01
CA GLU A 51 -0.41 -22.96 -3.23
C GLU A 51 0.85 -23.48 -3.95
N ASP A 52 1.67 -22.54 -4.43
CA ASP A 52 3.08 -22.58 -4.05
C ASP A 52 3.26 -21.51 -2.95
N PRO A 53 3.50 -21.87 -1.68
CA PRO A 53 3.84 -20.87 -0.68
C PRO A 53 5.07 -20.13 -1.19
N SER A 54 5.02 -18.79 -1.17
CA SER A 54 6.21 -17.95 -1.36
C SER A 54 7.39 -18.61 -0.65
N PRO A 55 8.52 -18.89 -1.36
CA PRO A 55 9.49 -19.94 -1.01
C PRO A 55 10.18 -19.82 0.36
N ASP A 56 9.87 -18.78 1.12
CA ASP A 56 10.46 -18.43 2.41
C ASP A 56 9.56 -18.71 3.63
N MET A 57 8.31 -19.15 3.45
CA MET A 57 7.43 -19.41 4.61
C MET A 57 7.75 -20.74 5.30
N ILE A 58 7.99 -20.69 6.61
CA ILE A 58 8.15 -21.92 7.40
C ILE A 58 6.81 -22.66 7.62
N PRO A 59 6.84 -24.00 7.83
CA PRO A 59 5.68 -24.78 8.25
C PRO A 59 5.07 -24.29 9.58
N VAL A 60 3.77 -24.57 9.79
CA VAL A 60 3.04 -24.13 11.00
C VAL A 60 3.57 -24.82 12.26
N ASP A 61 3.92 -26.10 12.20
CA ASP A 61 4.47 -26.82 13.35
C ASP A 61 5.86 -26.33 13.73
N GLU A 62 6.64 -25.84 12.76
CA GLU A 62 7.91 -25.17 13.01
C GLU A 62 7.69 -23.79 13.64
N LEU A 63 6.71 -23.02 13.17
CA LEU A 63 6.35 -21.73 13.75
C LEU A 63 6.04 -21.85 15.26
N ASP A 64 5.17 -22.78 15.63
CA ASP A 64 4.74 -22.96 17.03
C ASP A 64 5.90 -23.39 17.94
N ARG A 65 6.91 -24.07 17.39
CA ARG A 65 8.13 -24.43 18.13
C ARG A 65 9.07 -23.23 18.30
N LEU A 66 9.22 -22.41 17.27
CA LEU A 66 10.12 -21.24 17.30
C LEU A 66 9.55 -20.06 18.10
N PHE A 67 8.22 -19.89 18.09
CA PHE A 67 7.53 -18.77 18.71
C PHE A 67 6.35 -19.24 19.57
N PRO A 68 6.60 -19.91 20.71
CA PRO A 68 5.56 -20.55 21.52
C PRO A 68 4.59 -19.57 22.20
N ASN A 69 4.89 -18.27 22.16
CA ASN A 69 4.05 -17.21 22.74
C ASN A 69 3.16 -16.52 21.70
N LEU A 70 3.21 -16.92 20.42
CA LEU A 70 2.25 -16.40 19.45
C LEU A 70 0.83 -16.84 19.82
N PRO A 71 -0.17 -15.96 19.67
CA PRO A 71 -1.56 -16.35 19.76
C PRO A 71 -1.87 -17.44 18.71
N PRO A 72 -2.86 -18.31 18.99
CA PRO A 72 -3.28 -19.33 18.06
C PRO A 72 -3.88 -18.69 16.79
N ASP A 73 -3.83 -19.42 15.67
CA ASP A 73 -4.51 -18.97 14.45
C ASP A 73 -6.03 -18.95 14.68
N PRO A 74 -6.71 -17.80 14.51
CA PRO A 74 -8.14 -17.69 14.74
C PRO A 74 -8.97 -18.34 13.62
N GLY A 75 -8.36 -18.68 12.49
CA GLY A 75 -9.02 -19.27 11.32
C GLY A 75 -10.22 -18.43 10.85
N GLU A 76 -11.32 -19.10 10.53
CA GLU A 76 -12.55 -18.43 10.09
C GLU A 76 -13.19 -17.55 11.18
N ALA A 77 -12.93 -17.80 12.46
CA ALA A 77 -13.42 -16.92 13.52
C ALA A 77 -12.78 -15.52 13.43
N GLY A 78 -11.52 -15.44 12.98
CA GLY A 78 -10.80 -14.19 12.77
C GLY A 78 -11.36 -13.31 11.64
N LYS A 79 -12.23 -13.86 10.79
CA LYS A 79 -12.84 -13.16 9.65
C LYS A 79 -14.26 -12.65 9.91
N GLN A 80 -14.83 -12.95 11.09
CA GLN A 80 -16.25 -12.63 11.39
C GLN A 80 -16.51 -11.13 11.64
N THR A 81 -15.47 -10.35 11.93
CA THR A 81 -15.57 -8.92 12.23
C THR A 81 -14.53 -8.11 11.47
N LEU A 82 -14.77 -6.80 11.37
CA LEU A 82 -13.82 -5.87 10.78
C LEU A 82 -12.49 -5.87 11.58
N GLU A 83 -12.59 -5.87 12.90
CA GLU A 83 -11.48 -5.92 13.84
C GLU A 83 -10.70 -7.24 13.78
N GLY A 84 -11.39 -8.35 13.56
CA GLY A 84 -10.86 -9.70 13.74
C GLY A 84 -10.52 -10.04 15.20
N ILE A 85 -9.65 -11.03 15.39
CA ILE A 85 -9.20 -11.47 16.72
C ILE A 85 -7.75 -11.02 16.92
N ASP A 86 -7.52 -10.36 18.04
CA ASP A 86 -6.22 -9.93 18.58
C ASP A 86 -6.21 -10.40 20.05
N ALA A 87 -5.72 -11.63 20.29
CA ALA A 87 -5.86 -12.31 21.57
C ALA A 87 -4.85 -11.81 22.61
N ASP A 88 -3.69 -11.31 22.18
CA ASP A 88 -2.64 -10.78 23.05
C ASP A 88 -2.73 -9.26 23.26
N GLY A 89 -3.59 -8.57 22.48
CA GLY A 89 -3.90 -7.15 22.62
C GLY A 89 -2.77 -6.26 22.11
N ASP A 90 -1.88 -6.76 21.25
CA ASP A 90 -0.75 -6.00 20.73
C ASP A 90 -1.14 -4.99 19.62
N GLY A 91 -2.39 -5.06 19.16
CA GLY A 91 -2.97 -4.22 18.11
C GLY A 91 -2.80 -4.77 16.69
N VAL A 92 -2.31 -5.99 16.55
CA VAL A 92 -2.21 -6.74 15.29
C VAL A 92 -3.10 -7.97 15.41
N ARG A 93 -3.84 -8.28 14.34
CA ARG A 93 -4.68 -9.49 14.34
C ARG A 93 -3.82 -10.74 14.36
N ASP A 94 -4.27 -11.75 15.09
CA ASP A 94 -3.55 -13.01 15.28
C ASP A 94 -3.20 -13.69 13.93
N ASP A 95 -4.11 -13.67 12.95
CA ASP A 95 -3.89 -14.25 11.61
C ASP A 95 -2.72 -13.59 10.87
N VAL A 96 -2.66 -12.26 10.93
CA VAL A 96 -1.62 -11.44 10.29
C VAL A 96 -0.30 -11.54 11.04
N GLN A 97 -0.34 -11.50 12.38
CA GLN A 97 0.84 -11.63 13.22
C GLN A 97 1.54 -12.97 12.93
N ARG A 98 0.79 -14.08 12.90
CA ARG A 98 1.34 -15.40 12.55
C ARG A 98 1.89 -15.45 11.13
N TRP A 99 1.20 -14.85 10.15
CA TRP A 99 1.71 -14.77 8.78
C TRP A 99 3.07 -14.06 8.71
N ILE A 100 3.23 -12.92 9.41
CA ILE A 100 4.49 -12.16 9.46
C ILE A 100 5.62 -13.00 10.06
N TYR A 101 5.37 -13.72 11.15
CA TYR A 101 6.39 -14.56 11.78
C TYR A 101 6.77 -15.77 10.92
N ARG A 102 5.82 -16.33 10.14
CA ARG A 102 6.11 -17.41 9.18
C ARG A 102 6.95 -16.91 8.00
N ARG A 103 6.70 -15.70 7.54
CA ARG A 103 7.39 -15.07 6.39
C ARG A 103 8.81 -14.64 6.73
N TYR A 104 9.05 -14.21 7.97
CA TYR A 104 10.35 -13.70 8.45
C TYR A 104 10.81 -14.39 9.73
N PRO A 105 10.99 -15.72 9.76
CA PRO A 105 11.30 -16.46 11.00
C PRO A 105 12.68 -16.11 11.56
N ASN A 106 13.63 -15.75 10.69
CA ASN A 106 15.02 -15.47 11.07
C ASN A 106 15.38 -13.97 11.08
N ASP A 107 14.42 -13.08 10.81
CA ASP A 107 14.66 -11.64 10.71
C ASP A 107 13.72 -10.85 11.64
N GLU A 108 14.18 -10.60 12.86
CA GLU A 108 13.42 -9.86 13.87
C GLU A 108 13.12 -8.42 13.45
N LEU A 109 14.03 -7.78 12.71
CA LEU A 109 13.87 -6.39 12.31
C LEU A 109 12.77 -6.25 11.26
N LYS A 110 12.74 -7.16 10.27
CA LYS A 110 11.64 -7.24 9.30
C LYS A 110 10.31 -7.56 9.98
N ARG A 111 10.27 -8.50 10.94
CA ARG A 111 9.06 -8.78 11.73
C ARG A 111 8.53 -7.52 12.42
N LYS A 112 9.36 -6.82 13.19
CA LYS A 112 8.95 -5.61 13.91
C LYS A 112 8.47 -4.50 12.97
N ALA A 113 9.13 -4.32 11.83
CA ALA A 113 8.70 -3.38 10.81
C ALA A 113 7.31 -3.72 10.25
N MET A 114 7.08 -4.98 9.87
CA MET A 114 5.81 -5.43 9.32
C MET A 114 4.68 -5.44 10.35
N LEU A 115 4.97 -5.77 11.61
CA LEU A 115 3.99 -5.66 12.70
C LEU A 115 3.57 -4.19 12.92
N ARG A 116 4.52 -3.25 12.87
CA ARG A 116 4.20 -1.81 12.96
C ARG A 116 3.33 -1.37 11.79
N TYR A 117 3.63 -1.82 10.58
CA TYR A 117 2.83 -1.52 9.39
C TYR A 117 1.42 -2.12 9.48
N ALA A 118 1.31 -3.40 9.84
CA ALA A 118 0.04 -4.09 10.06
C ALA A 118 -0.84 -3.38 11.10
N LYS A 119 -0.23 -2.95 12.22
CA LYS A 119 -0.91 -2.18 13.27
C LYS A 119 -1.45 -0.84 12.76
N ALA A 120 -0.66 -0.11 11.97
CA ALA A 120 -1.07 1.16 11.38
C ALA A 120 -2.25 0.96 10.39
N LEU A 121 -2.18 -0.07 9.55
CA LEU A 121 -3.25 -0.44 8.62
C LEU A 121 -4.52 -0.92 9.35
N GLN A 122 -4.40 -1.74 10.40
CA GLN A 122 -5.55 -2.15 11.21
C GLN A 122 -6.24 -0.91 11.82
N ALA A 123 -5.44 0.01 12.35
CA ALA A 123 -5.94 1.23 12.96
C ALA A 123 -6.69 2.12 11.97
N SER A 124 -6.26 2.19 10.69
CA SER A 124 -6.91 3.03 9.68
C SER A 124 -8.31 2.53 9.31
N ILE A 125 -8.54 1.22 9.28
CA ILE A 125 -9.82 0.64 8.83
C ILE A 125 -10.86 0.47 9.96
N VAL A 126 -10.46 0.12 11.19
CA VAL A 126 -11.40 -0.28 12.26
C VAL A 126 -12.38 0.84 12.67
N ASN A 127 -11.93 2.09 12.66
CA ASN A 127 -12.75 3.22 13.09
C ASN A 127 -13.15 4.16 11.95
N VAL A 128 -12.93 3.74 10.69
CA VAL A 128 -13.03 4.65 9.54
C VAL A 128 -14.38 5.35 9.47
N ASP A 129 -15.51 4.70 9.80
CA ASP A 129 -16.83 5.31 9.74
C ASP A 129 -17.03 6.42 10.79
N ARG A 130 -16.38 6.29 11.95
CA ARG A 130 -16.51 7.20 13.09
C ARG A 130 -15.48 8.32 13.06
N ASP A 131 -14.33 8.05 12.46
CA ASP A 131 -13.22 8.98 12.42
C ASP A 131 -13.52 10.20 11.52
N SER A 132 -13.12 11.37 12.01
CA SER A 132 -13.09 12.60 11.23
C SER A 132 -12.07 12.49 10.09
N ARG A 133 -12.16 13.40 9.11
CA ARG A 133 -11.19 13.45 8.01
C ARG A 133 -9.75 13.66 8.49
N ASP A 134 -9.56 14.43 9.57
CA ASP A 134 -8.24 14.67 10.16
C ASP A 134 -7.72 13.45 10.94
N GLN A 135 -8.63 12.70 11.60
CA GLN A 135 -8.26 11.45 12.26
C GLN A 135 -7.85 10.40 11.22
N VAL A 136 -8.60 10.25 10.13
CA VAL A 136 -8.20 9.37 9.02
C VAL A 136 -6.87 9.80 8.43
N ARG A 137 -6.66 11.10 8.19
CA ARG A 137 -5.37 11.63 7.75
C ARG A 137 -4.23 11.17 8.66
N ALA A 138 -4.36 11.37 9.97
CA ALA A 138 -3.31 11.02 10.92
C ALA A 138 -2.94 9.52 10.83
N ARG A 139 -3.94 8.64 10.72
CA ARG A 139 -3.70 7.19 10.61
C ARG A 139 -3.04 6.78 9.30
N VAL A 140 -3.43 7.39 8.18
CA VAL A 140 -2.78 7.15 6.88
C VAL A 140 -1.32 7.59 6.92
N LEU A 141 -1.03 8.74 7.54
CA LEU A 141 0.36 9.20 7.73
C LEU A 141 1.16 8.25 8.62
N ASP A 142 0.54 7.65 9.64
CA ASP A 142 1.19 6.63 10.46
C ASP A 142 1.51 5.36 9.65
N GLY A 143 0.65 4.99 8.70
CA GLY A 143 0.92 3.93 7.71
C GLY A 143 2.13 4.25 6.83
N PHE A 144 2.20 5.45 6.26
CA PHE A 144 3.36 5.89 5.46
C PHE A 144 4.66 5.93 6.27
N ARG A 145 4.60 6.37 7.54
CA ARG A 145 5.75 6.32 8.45
C ARG A 145 6.19 4.87 8.73
N ALA A 146 5.24 3.97 8.96
CA ALA A 146 5.54 2.56 9.19
C ALA A 146 6.18 1.92 7.94
N GLU A 147 5.68 2.20 6.74
CA GLU A 147 6.29 1.76 5.48
C GLU A 147 7.71 2.33 5.32
N ARG A 148 7.91 3.62 5.62
CA ARG A 148 9.24 4.22 5.59
C ARG A 148 10.20 3.52 6.54
N CYS A 149 9.76 3.23 7.77
CA CYS A 149 10.55 2.47 8.73
C CYS A 149 10.88 1.07 8.20
N ALA A 150 9.92 0.41 7.54
CA ALA A 150 10.16 -0.89 6.91
C ALA A 150 11.28 -0.82 5.86
N ARG A 151 11.39 0.24 5.06
CA ARG A 151 12.51 0.38 4.13
C ARG A 151 13.87 0.28 4.82
N LEU A 152 14.01 0.85 6.01
CA LEU A 152 15.24 0.74 6.81
C LEU A 152 15.49 -0.71 7.27
N ALA A 153 14.44 -1.42 7.69
CA ALA A 153 14.53 -2.82 8.13
C ALA A 153 14.98 -3.78 7.01
N PHE A 154 14.63 -3.46 5.77
CA PHE A 154 14.98 -4.22 4.58
C PHE A 154 16.29 -3.72 3.94
N GLY A 155 17.05 -2.85 4.62
CA GLY A 155 18.36 -2.35 4.15
C GLY A 155 18.29 -1.18 3.16
N GLY A 156 17.10 -0.70 2.82
CA GLY A 156 16.86 0.37 1.86
C GLY A 156 16.93 1.76 2.50
N VAL A 157 18.10 2.41 2.43
CA VAL A 157 18.19 3.88 2.59
C VAL A 157 18.33 4.61 1.26
N ASP A 158 19.00 4.02 0.25
CA ASP A 158 19.35 4.73 -1.00
C ASP A 158 19.39 3.84 -2.27
N GLN A 159 19.01 2.56 -2.20
CA GLN A 159 19.08 1.64 -3.36
C GLN A 159 17.72 1.47 -4.03
N PHE A 160 17.64 1.87 -5.31
CA PHE A 160 16.44 1.71 -6.15
C PHE A 160 15.97 0.24 -6.23
N ASP A 161 16.91 -0.72 -6.11
CA ASP A 161 16.65 -2.16 -6.17
C ASP A 161 15.94 -2.73 -4.92
N LEU A 162 16.00 -2.04 -3.77
CA LEU A 162 15.34 -2.48 -2.53
C LEU A 162 13.91 -1.93 -2.37
N ILE A 163 13.47 -1.09 -3.32
CA ILE A 163 12.09 -0.57 -3.34
C ILE A 163 11.11 -1.71 -3.61
N ASP A 164 11.48 -2.66 -4.47
CA ASP A 164 10.60 -3.74 -4.89
C ASP A 164 10.34 -4.75 -3.78
N GLU A 165 11.38 -5.15 -3.02
CA GLU A 165 11.23 -6.10 -1.89
C GLU A 165 10.31 -5.53 -0.80
N VAL A 166 10.50 -4.26 -0.43
CA VAL A 166 9.65 -3.62 0.59
C VAL A 166 8.24 -3.44 0.08
N ALA A 167 8.08 -3.01 -1.18
CA ALA A 167 6.76 -2.83 -1.77
C ALA A 167 6.01 -4.17 -1.87
N GLU A 168 6.70 -5.27 -2.17
CA GLU A 168 6.13 -6.62 -2.14
C GLU A 168 5.72 -7.03 -0.72
N ALA A 169 6.61 -6.90 0.26
CA ALA A 169 6.30 -7.21 1.66
C ALA A 169 5.08 -6.43 2.18
N VAL A 170 4.99 -5.14 1.85
CA VAL A 170 3.86 -4.27 2.17
C VAL A 170 2.57 -4.77 1.53
N ARG A 171 2.60 -5.11 0.23
CA ARG A 171 1.44 -5.65 -0.48
C ARG A 171 0.99 -7.00 0.09
N GLU A 172 1.92 -7.86 0.46
CA GLU A 172 1.59 -9.15 1.08
C GLU A 172 0.89 -8.94 2.43
N VAL A 173 1.40 -8.05 3.29
CA VAL A 173 0.71 -7.69 4.55
C VAL A 173 -0.66 -7.08 4.26
N GLN A 174 -0.79 -6.17 3.30
CA GLN A 174 -2.08 -5.62 2.89
C GLN A 174 -3.07 -6.72 2.46
N PHE A 175 -2.62 -7.71 1.70
CA PHE A 175 -3.45 -8.82 1.27
C PHE A 175 -3.97 -9.65 2.45
N GLN A 176 -3.10 -9.95 3.42
CA GLN A 176 -3.54 -10.63 4.66
C GLN A 176 -4.49 -9.75 5.48
N MET A 177 -4.22 -8.45 5.52
CA MET A 177 -5.00 -7.46 6.28
C MET A 177 -6.39 -7.25 5.69
N LEU A 178 -6.56 -7.27 4.37
CA LEU A 178 -7.79 -6.96 3.65
C LEU A 178 -8.49 -8.22 3.08
N ASN A 179 -8.28 -9.37 3.73
CA ASN A 179 -8.76 -10.69 3.31
C ASN A 179 -10.28 -10.94 3.46
N THR A 180 -11.11 -9.90 3.63
CA THR A 180 -12.58 -9.97 3.65
C THR A 180 -13.20 -8.81 2.88
N GLN A 181 -14.43 -9.00 2.39
CA GLN A 181 -15.14 -7.95 1.65
C GLN A 181 -15.33 -6.69 2.50
N GLU A 182 -15.67 -6.86 3.78
CA GLU A 182 -15.89 -5.76 4.73
C GLU A 182 -14.61 -4.93 4.94
N ARG A 183 -13.44 -5.59 5.02
CA ARG A 183 -12.14 -4.91 5.19
C ARG A 183 -11.75 -4.13 3.94
N VAL A 184 -11.97 -4.68 2.75
CA VAL A 184 -11.76 -3.95 1.49
C VAL A 184 -12.67 -2.72 1.40
N ILE A 185 -13.95 -2.84 1.78
CA ILE A 185 -14.88 -1.69 1.79
C ILE A 185 -14.42 -0.60 2.78
N ALA A 186 -13.95 -1.01 3.96
CA ALA A 186 -13.42 -0.08 4.95
C ALA A 186 -12.16 0.66 4.43
N ASP A 187 -11.26 -0.05 3.77
CA ASP A 187 -10.06 0.53 3.16
C ASP A 187 -10.40 1.52 2.04
N LEU A 188 -11.35 1.19 1.15
CA LEU A 188 -11.87 2.13 0.14
C LEU A 188 -12.50 3.38 0.78
N THR A 189 -13.07 3.25 1.97
CA THR A 189 -13.61 4.38 2.74
C THR A 189 -12.51 5.25 3.32
N VAL A 190 -11.39 4.65 3.76
CA VAL A 190 -10.18 5.37 4.16
C VAL A 190 -9.66 6.20 2.98
N ASP A 191 -9.52 5.59 1.81
CA ASP A 191 -9.08 6.24 0.59
C ASP A 191 -9.98 7.41 0.19
N ALA A 192 -11.30 7.21 0.22
CA ALA A 192 -12.25 8.28 -0.10
C ALA A 192 -12.13 9.47 0.87
N LYS A 193 -11.94 9.21 2.17
CA LYS A 193 -11.74 10.27 3.18
C LYS A 193 -10.37 10.94 3.07
N PHE A 194 -9.34 10.22 2.64
CA PHE A 194 -8.00 10.75 2.44
C PHE A 194 -7.82 11.49 1.10
N SER A 195 -8.67 11.21 0.12
CA SER A 195 -8.58 11.78 -1.23
C SER A 195 -8.56 13.31 -1.25
N GLY A 196 -7.70 13.87 -2.11
CA GLY A 196 -7.50 15.31 -2.29
C GLY A 196 -6.67 16.01 -1.20
N GLN A 197 -6.10 15.25 -0.25
CA GLN A 197 -5.20 15.81 0.75
C GLN A 197 -3.75 15.86 0.25
N VAL A 198 -2.99 16.86 0.71
CA VAL A 198 -1.55 17.00 0.42
C VAL A 198 -0.73 16.43 1.57
N VAL A 199 0.33 15.70 1.28
CA VAL A 199 1.28 15.18 2.29
C VAL A 199 2.63 15.86 2.12
N GLY A 200 3.13 16.46 3.19
CA GLY A 200 4.44 17.14 3.20
C GLY A 200 5.58 16.15 3.45
N ALA A 201 6.78 16.42 2.93
CA ALA A 201 7.94 15.53 3.03
C ALA A 201 8.35 15.16 4.47
N GLU A 202 8.13 16.06 5.43
CA GLU A 202 8.44 15.86 6.84
C GLU A 202 7.54 14.79 7.51
N GLU A 203 6.33 14.60 6.98
CA GLU A 203 5.35 13.64 7.49
C GLU A 203 5.72 12.17 7.15
N TRP A 204 6.72 11.95 6.30
CA TRP A 204 7.18 10.63 5.83
C TRP A 204 8.38 10.05 6.60
N THR A 205 8.88 10.74 7.62
CA THR A 205 10.13 10.33 8.27
C THR A 205 9.90 9.17 9.25
N CYS A 206 10.78 8.18 9.24
CA CYS A 206 10.83 7.18 10.31
C CYS A 206 11.42 7.84 11.55
N THR A 207 10.56 8.41 12.40
CA THR A 207 10.99 9.18 13.57
C THR A 207 11.27 8.31 14.80
N ASP A 208 10.64 7.14 14.88
CA ASP A 208 10.84 6.21 16.00
C ASP A 208 11.62 4.99 15.54
N PRO A 209 12.73 4.63 16.20
CA PRO A 209 13.44 3.40 15.89
C PRO A 209 12.51 2.20 16.02
N ILE A 210 12.66 1.24 15.11
CA ILE A 210 12.04 -0.08 15.21
C ILE A 210 12.69 -0.75 16.43
N ARG A 211 12.06 -0.65 17.61
CA ARG A 211 12.55 -1.24 18.86
C ARG A 211 12.08 -2.67 19.01
#